data_AF-A0A812IUI0-F1
#
_entry.id   AF-A0A812IUI0-F1
#
_cell.length_a   1.000
_cell.length_b   1.000
_cell.length_c   1.000
_cell.angle_alpha   90.00
_cell.angle_beta   90.00
_cell.angle_gamma   90.00
#
_symmetry.space_group_name_H-M   'P 1'
#
loop_
_entity.id
_entity.type
_entity.pdbx_description
1 polymer ?
#
loop_
_entity_poly.entity_id
_entity_poly.type
_entity_poly.pdbx_seq_one_letter_code
_entity_poly.pdbx_strand_id
1 'polypeptide(L)'
;KSLKPKAQEKAEMLKARGELVPYDVDKVLRAETVGDFDDACVAPLYGFKDKLDYYRTQGCMRFLKDVRVPVLAMNAKDDPLVDATSLPTEEQVSEAVLLYYPEFGGHCGFISD
;
A
#
# COMPACT_ATOMS: atom_id res chain seq x y z
N LYS A 1 7.28 6.88 11.84
CA LYS A 1 7.28 8.33 11.53
C LYS A 1 6.04 8.63 10.69
N SER A 2 5.31 9.72 10.95
CA SER A 2 4.09 10.06 10.20
C SER A 2 4.40 10.61 8.80
N LEU A 3 3.54 10.32 7.82
CA LEU A 3 3.60 10.88 6.46
C LEU A 3 2.94 12.26 6.33
N LYS A 4 2.13 12.67 7.32
CA LYS A 4 1.38 13.93 7.31
C LYS A 4 2.25 15.18 7.07
N PRO A 5 3.42 15.35 7.71
CA PRO A 5 4.26 16.53 7.49
C PRO A 5 4.75 16.64 6.05
N LYS A 6 5.09 15.52 5.40
CA LYS A 6 5.53 15.51 4.00
C LYS A 6 4.40 15.89 3.05
N ALA A 7 3.18 15.46 3.34
CA ALA A 7 2.01 15.86 2.55
C ALA A 7 1.70 17.35 2.68
N GLN A 8 1.88 17.94 3.87
CA GLN A 8 1.76 19.39 4.07
C GLN A 8 2.85 20.16 3.32
N GLU A 9 4.12 19.76 3.47
CA GLU A 9 5.24 20.38 2.77
C GLU A 9 5.04 20.35 1.25
N LYS A 10 4.58 19.22 0.71
CA LYS A 10 4.24 19.10 -0.72
C LYS A 10 3.11 20.05 -1.12
N ALA A 11 2.07 20.20 -0.30
CA ALA A 11 0.96 21.12 -0.58
C ALA A 11 1.46 22.58 -0.62
N GLU A 12 2.30 22.99 0.33
CA GLU A 12 2.89 24.33 0.35
C GLU A 12 3.82 24.56 -0.84
N MET A 13 4.61 23.56 -1.24
CA MET A 13 5.45 23.64 -2.44
C MET A 13 4.61 23.82 -3.71
N LEU A 14 3.50 23.09 -3.87
CA LEU A 14 2.60 23.23 -5.02
C LEU A 14 1.97 24.63 -5.05
N LYS A 15 1.47 25.13 -3.91
CA LYS A 15 0.94 26.49 -3.79
C LYS A 15 1.96 27.56 -4.15
N ALA A 16 3.20 27.42 -3.66
CA ALA A 16 4.28 28.37 -3.95
C ALA A 16 4.64 28.42 -5.44
N ARG A 17 4.36 27.35 -6.19
CA ARG A 17 4.52 27.28 -7.65
C ARG A 17 3.29 27.76 -8.43
N GLY A 18 2.20 28.11 -7.75
CA GLY A 18 0.92 28.44 -8.38
C GLY A 18 0.16 27.23 -8.92
N GLU A 19 0.51 26.02 -8.47
CA GLU A 19 -0.13 24.77 -8.88
C GLU A 19 -1.31 24.41 -7.96
N LEU A 20 -2.27 23.67 -8.52
CA LEU A 20 -3.39 23.12 -7.74
C LEU A 20 -2.86 22.05 -6.76
N VAL A 21 -3.32 22.09 -5.52
CA VAL A 21 -3.14 20.97 -4.58
C VAL A 21 -4.26 19.95 -4.85
N PRO A 22 -3.95 18.73 -5.31
CA PRO A 22 -4.98 17.79 -5.76
C PRO A 22 -5.70 17.08 -4.61
N TYR A 23 -5.34 17.33 -3.35
CA TYR A 23 -5.89 16.69 -2.17
C TYR A 23 -6.24 17.67 -1.04
N ASP A 24 -7.10 17.24 -0.13
CA ASP A 24 -7.55 18.01 1.04
C ASP A 24 -6.57 17.80 2.20
N VAL A 25 -5.79 18.83 2.52
CA VAL A 25 -4.78 18.79 3.59
C VAL A 25 -5.41 18.50 4.96
N ASP A 26 -6.62 19.00 5.23
CA ASP A 26 -7.27 18.78 6.52
C ASP A 26 -7.75 17.33 6.69
N LYS A 27 -8.14 16.67 5.59
CA LYS A 27 -8.41 15.23 5.61
C LYS A 27 -7.14 14.44 5.85
N VAL A 28 -6.04 14.81 5.20
CA VAL A 28 -4.72 14.17 5.42
C VAL A 28 -4.28 14.30 6.88
N LEU A 29 -4.49 15.46 7.50
CA LEU A 29 -4.13 15.68 8.90
C LEU A 29 -4.99 14.87 9.87
N ARG A 30 -6.23 14.54 9.49
CA ARG A 30 -7.16 13.71 10.26
C ARG A 30 -6.99 12.20 10.06
N ALA A 31 -6.24 11.76 9.04
CA ALA A 31 -6.02 10.34 8.77
C ALA A 31 -5.41 9.60 9.99
N GLU A 32 -6.01 8.49 10.42
CA GLU A 32 -5.51 7.71 11.57
C GLU A 32 -4.78 6.44 11.13
N THR A 33 -5.17 5.90 9.98
CA THR A 33 -4.55 4.72 9.37
C THR A 33 -3.79 5.06 8.09
N VAL A 34 -2.94 4.13 7.63
CA VAL A 34 -2.29 4.23 6.32
C VAL A 34 -3.33 4.26 5.20
N GLY A 35 -4.39 3.47 5.32
CA GLY A 35 -5.50 3.51 4.36
C GLY A 35 -6.18 4.87 4.30
N ASP A 36 -6.41 5.54 5.44
CA ASP A 36 -7.00 6.89 5.44
C ASP A 36 -6.06 7.91 4.77
N PHE A 37 -4.75 7.76 4.98
CA PHE A 37 -3.76 8.60 4.32
C PHE A 37 -3.74 8.35 2.80
N ASP A 38 -3.82 7.08 2.38
CA ASP A 38 -3.87 6.72 0.96
C ASP A 38 -5.13 7.28 0.30
N ASP A 39 -6.27 7.22 0.97
CA ASP A 39 -7.53 7.78 0.47
C ASP A 39 -7.49 9.32 0.39
N ALA A 40 -6.99 9.97 1.45
CA ALA A 40 -6.98 11.42 1.56
C ALA A 40 -5.86 12.10 0.76
N CYS A 41 -4.73 11.42 0.54
CA CYS A 41 -3.54 11.99 -0.11
C CYS A 41 -3.16 11.26 -1.39
N VAL A 42 -2.90 9.95 -1.33
CA VAL A 42 -2.26 9.21 -2.44
C VAL A 42 -3.20 9.07 -3.63
N ALA A 43 -4.42 8.61 -3.38
CA ALA A 43 -5.44 8.45 -4.40
C ALA A 43 -5.69 9.74 -5.19
N PRO A 44 -6.07 10.87 -4.55
CA PRO A 44 -6.27 12.13 -5.26
C PRO A 44 -4.99 12.67 -5.92
N LEU A 45 -3.82 12.53 -5.28
CA LEU A 45 -2.56 13.00 -5.83
C LEU A 45 -2.20 12.35 -7.17
N TYR A 46 -2.57 11.08 -7.36
CA TYR A 46 -2.29 10.34 -8.59
C TYR A 46 -3.53 10.09 -9.46
N GLY A 47 -4.66 10.73 -9.13
CA GLY A 47 -5.88 10.67 -9.94
C GLY A 47 -6.67 9.36 -9.81
N PHE A 48 -6.47 8.60 -8.73
CA PHE A 48 -7.33 7.46 -8.39
C PHE A 48 -8.61 7.94 -7.70
N LYS A 49 -9.69 7.17 -7.84
CA LYS A 49 -10.98 7.50 -7.23
C LYS A 49 -10.92 7.50 -5.69
N ASP A 50 -10.28 6.48 -5.13
CA ASP A 50 -10.20 6.19 -3.70
C ASP A 50 -9.03 5.22 -3.46
N LYS A 51 -8.75 4.89 -2.20
CA LYS A 51 -7.69 3.92 -1.85
C LYS A 51 -7.89 2.54 -2.48
N LEU A 52 -9.13 2.08 -2.63
CA LEU A 52 -9.42 0.75 -3.16
C LEU A 52 -9.16 0.68 -4.67
N ASP A 53 -9.48 1.75 -5.40
CA ASP A 53 -9.13 1.91 -6.81
C ASP A 53 -7.61 1.95 -7.01
N TYR A 54 -6.90 2.69 -6.15
CA TYR A 54 -5.45 2.67 -6.10
C TYR A 54 -4.91 1.25 -5.89
N TYR A 55 -5.34 0.54 -4.84
CA TYR A 55 -4.84 -0.80 -4.53
C TYR A 55 -5.16 -1.83 -5.61
N ARG A 56 -6.37 -1.78 -6.21
CA ARG A 56 -6.76 -2.69 -7.29
C ARG A 56 -5.92 -2.48 -8.55
N THR A 57 -5.62 -1.23 -8.89
CA THR A 57 -4.92 -0.90 -10.15
C THR A 57 -3.40 -0.98 -10.03
N GLN A 58 -2.85 -0.76 -8.82
CA GLN A 58 -1.40 -0.78 -8.58
C GLN A 58 -0.92 -2.05 -7.86
N GLY A 59 -1.83 -2.87 -7.34
CA GLY A 59 -1.51 -4.13 -6.69
C GLY A 59 -0.96 -5.18 -7.66
N CYS A 60 -0.03 -6.00 -7.15
CA CYS A 60 0.64 -7.03 -7.93
C CYS A 60 -0.19 -8.32 -8.14
N MET A 61 -1.28 -8.49 -7.38
CA MET A 61 -2.07 -9.73 -7.31
C MET A 61 -2.45 -10.29 -8.69
N ARG A 62 -2.84 -9.43 -9.64
CA ARG A 62 -3.25 -9.84 -10.99
C ARG A 62 -2.15 -10.48 -11.84
N PHE A 63 -0.89 -10.33 -11.45
CA PHE A 63 0.27 -10.83 -12.17
C PHE A 63 0.83 -12.13 -11.57
N LEU A 64 0.42 -12.50 -10.36
CA LEU A 64 0.99 -13.66 -9.64
C LEU A 64 0.71 -15.00 -10.36
N LYS A 65 -0.40 -15.09 -11.08
CA LYS A 65 -0.76 -16.25 -11.92
C LYS A 65 0.16 -16.44 -13.14
N ASP A 66 0.89 -15.40 -13.54
CA ASP A 66 1.73 -15.41 -14.74
C ASP A 66 3.22 -15.58 -14.40
N VAL A 67 3.57 -15.72 -13.12
CA VAL A 67 4.94 -15.96 -12.65
C VAL A 67 5.41 -17.33 -13.15
N ARG A 68 6.65 -17.39 -13.66
CA ARG A 68 7.25 -18.63 -14.21
C ARG A 68 8.56 -19.03 -13.58
N VAL A 69 9.16 -18.11 -12.82
CA VAL A 69 10.39 -18.35 -12.07
C VAL A 69 9.96 -18.68 -10.64
N PRO A 70 10.56 -19.69 -9.98
CA PRO A 70 10.26 -19.99 -8.59
C PRO A 70 10.39 -18.76 -7.69
N VAL A 71 9.32 -18.42 -6.95
CA VAL A 71 9.24 -17.29 -6.03
C VAL A 71 8.65 -17.75 -4.70
N LEU A 72 9.22 -17.29 -3.59
CA LEU A 72 8.60 -17.35 -2.27
C LEU A 72 7.93 -16.01 -1.98
N ALA A 73 6.60 -15.98 -1.87
CA ALA A 73 5.85 -14.83 -1.40
C ALA A 73 5.50 -15.02 0.08
N MET A 74 5.98 -14.11 0.92
CA MET A 74 5.94 -14.25 2.37
C MET A 74 5.43 -12.98 3.04
N ASN A 75 4.48 -13.13 3.96
CA ASN A 75 3.89 -12.05 4.76
C ASN A 75 3.40 -12.61 6.10
N ALA A 76 3.59 -11.89 7.20
CA ALA A 76 3.09 -12.35 8.50
C ALA A 76 1.61 -11.99 8.61
N LYS A 77 0.81 -12.84 9.25
CA LYS A 77 -0.63 -12.59 9.43
C LYS A 77 -0.91 -11.46 10.42
N ASP A 78 0.03 -11.16 11.31
CA ASP A 78 0.00 -10.04 12.26
C ASP A 78 0.65 -8.76 11.71
N ASP A 79 0.86 -8.64 10.39
CA ASP A 79 1.37 -7.42 9.77
C ASP A 79 0.41 -6.23 9.99
N PRO A 80 0.85 -5.14 10.66
CA PRO A 80 0.00 -3.98 10.94
C PRO A 80 -0.29 -3.10 9.70
N LEU A 81 0.36 -3.37 8.56
CA LEU A 81 0.19 -2.63 7.31
C LEU A 81 -0.58 -3.41 6.25
N VAL A 82 -0.42 -4.73 6.21
CA VAL A 82 -1.06 -5.61 5.23
C VAL A 82 -2.01 -6.54 5.95
N ASP A 83 -3.32 -6.35 5.72
CA ASP A 83 -4.34 -7.22 6.31
C ASP A 83 -4.25 -8.62 5.69
N ALA A 84 -4.29 -9.66 6.53
CA ALA A 84 -4.19 -11.06 6.10
C ALA A 84 -5.28 -11.45 5.08
N THR A 85 -6.45 -10.80 5.10
CA THR A 85 -7.53 -11.03 4.13
C THR A 85 -7.21 -10.52 2.72
N SER A 86 -6.17 -9.69 2.58
CA SER A 86 -5.68 -9.19 1.28
C SER A 86 -4.60 -10.08 0.66
N LEU A 87 -4.10 -11.08 1.39
CA LEU A 87 -3.08 -11.99 0.91
C LEU A 87 -3.64 -12.93 -0.16
N PRO A 88 -2.86 -13.24 -1.21
CA PRO A 88 -3.34 -14.13 -2.26
C PRO A 88 -3.55 -15.55 -1.73
N THR A 89 -4.49 -16.26 -2.35
CA THR A 89 -4.69 -17.69 -2.14
C THR A 89 -3.93 -18.50 -3.20
N GLU A 90 -3.80 -19.81 -2.97
CA GLU A 90 -3.20 -20.74 -3.95
C GLU A 90 -3.87 -20.69 -5.33
N GLU A 91 -5.18 -20.40 -5.37
CA GLU A 91 -5.95 -20.27 -6.62
C GLU A 91 -5.62 -18.98 -7.40
N GLN A 92 -4.99 -18.01 -6.75
CA GLN A 92 -4.68 -16.69 -7.32
C GLN A 92 -3.23 -16.58 -7.81
N VAL A 93 -2.43 -17.64 -7.65
CA VAL A 93 -1.00 -17.66 -8.01
C VAL A 93 -0.67 -18.83 -8.93
N SER A 94 0.46 -18.74 -9.63
CA SER A 94 0.99 -19.86 -10.42
C SER A 94 1.64 -20.92 -9.52
N GLU A 95 1.82 -22.14 -10.02
CA GLU A 95 2.59 -23.21 -9.35
C GLU A 95 4.06 -22.83 -9.03
N ALA A 96 4.61 -21.81 -9.71
CA ALA A 96 5.94 -21.31 -9.43
C ALA A 96 6.01 -20.40 -8.19
N VAL A 97 4.87 -20.06 -7.57
CA VAL A 97 4.79 -19.20 -6.39
C VAL A 97 4.45 -20.05 -5.18
N LEU A 98 5.34 -20.06 -4.19
CA LEU A 98 5.07 -20.64 -2.87
C LEU A 98 4.61 -19.52 -1.93
N LEU A 99 3.48 -19.73 -1.27
CA LEU A 99 2.93 -18.80 -0.28
C LEU A 99 3.33 -19.24 1.14
N TYR A 100 3.88 -18.32 1.94
CA TYR A 100 4.24 -18.60 3.33
C TYR A 100 3.77 -17.48 4.27
N TYR A 101 2.79 -17.80 5.12
CA TYR A 101 2.13 -16.84 6.01
C TYR A 101 2.23 -17.25 7.48
N PRO A 102 3.36 -16.96 8.18
CA PRO A 102 3.47 -17.25 9.60
C PRO A 102 2.46 -16.42 10.40
N GLU A 103 2.01 -16.98 11.53
CA GLU A 103 1.07 -16.28 12.43
C GLU A 103 1.67 -14.99 13.01
N PHE A 104 2.99 -14.97 13.21
CA PHE A 104 3.71 -13.86 13.85
C PHE A 104 4.97 -13.48 13.09
N GLY A 105 5.35 -12.21 13.18
CA GLY A 105 6.56 -11.65 12.59
C GLY A 105 6.40 -10.15 12.27
N GLY A 106 5.17 -9.66 12.19
CA GLY A 106 4.86 -8.29 11.81
C GLY A 106 5.38 -7.95 10.41
N HIS A 107 5.48 -6.65 10.12
CA HIS A 107 5.85 -6.17 8.79
C HIS A 107 7.33 -6.43 8.43
N CYS A 108 8.24 -6.44 9.41
CA CYS A 108 9.69 -6.47 9.19
C CYS A 108 10.40 -7.68 9.85
N GLY A 109 9.69 -8.70 10.33
CA GLY A 109 10.29 -9.81 11.09
C GLY A 109 11.06 -10.84 10.27
N PHE A 110 11.28 -10.59 8.98
CA PHE A 110 11.89 -11.53 8.03
C PHE A 110 13.39 -11.34 7.82
N ILE A 111 14.04 -10.57 8.69
CA ILE A 111 15.48 -10.31 8.60
C ILE A 111 16.21 -11.60 8.99
N SER A 112 17.01 -12.13 8.06
CA SER A 112 18.06 -13.11 8.35
C SER A 112 19.39 -12.38 8.51
N ASP A 113 20.25 -12.89 9.40
CA ASP A 113 21.64 -12.45 9.56
C ASP A 113 22.49 -12.68 8.30
#